data_AF-A0A151JDX3-F1
#
_entry.id   AF-A0A151JDX3-F1
#
_cell.length_a   1.000
_cell.length_b   1.000
_cell.length_c   1.000
_cell.angle_alpha   90.00
_cell.angle_beta   90.00
_cell.angle_gamma   90.00
#
_symmetry.space_group_name_H-M   'P 1'
#
loop_
_entity.id
_entity.type
_entity.pdbx_description
1 polymer ?
#
loop_
_entity_poly.entity_id
_entity_poly.type
_entity_poly.pdbx_seq_one_letter_code
_entity_poly.pdbx_strand_id
1 'polypeptide(L)'
;MTQQQFEYAYLFGSVCPARGIGEAMIVPWVNKEIMTEHLKQISANTEKGRHAVIIMDGASWHTNDIAEPFSHVSIIKLPPYSPELNPIEQVWSWLRQHCLANQSFTDYDDIVEKVCKAWNLL
;
A
#
# COMPACT_ATOMS: atom_id res chain seq x y z
N MET A 1 -4.15 -2.30 35.33
CA MET A 1 -3.27 -2.11 34.16
C MET A 1 -4.13 -1.49 33.08
N THR A 2 -4.03 -0.17 32.87
CA THR A 2 -4.71 0.51 31.77
C THR A 2 -3.96 0.16 30.48
N GLN A 3 -4.66 -0.43 29.51
CA GLN A 3 -4.14 -0.62 28.16
C GLN A 3 -3.85 0.77 27.59
N GLN A 4 -2.59 1.04 27.24
CA GLN A 4 -2.27 2.23 26.44
C GLN A 4 -2.96 2.07 25.09
N GLN A 5 -3.93 2.95 24.82
CA GLN A 5 -4.50 3.10 23.48
C GLN A 5 -3.47 3.86 22.65
N PHE A 6 -2.87 3.16 21.67
CA PHE A 6 -2.04 3.80 20.66
C PHE A 6 -2.93 4.17 19.48
N GLU A 7 -2.77 5.38 18.95
CA GLU A 7 -3.34 5.75 17.66
C GLU A 7 -2.44 5.24 16.53
N TYR A 8 -3.06 4.74 15.46
CA TYR A 8 -2.35 4.18 14.32
C TYR A 8 -3.19 4.30 13.05
N ALA A 9 -2.50 4.26 11.91
CA ALA A 9 -3.10 4.12 10.60
C ALA A 9 -2.28 3.11 9.78
N TYR A 10 -2.91 2.52 8.77
CA TYR A 10 -2.28 1.63 7.82
C TYR A 10 -2.06 2.35 6.51
N LEU A 11 -0.90 2.10 5.89
CA LEU A 11 -0.57 2.61 4.57
C LEU A 11 -0.57 1.44 3.59
N PHE A 12 -1.52 1.48 2.64
CA PHE A 12 -1.48 0.66 1.43
C PHE A 12 -0.67 1.41 0.39
N GLY A 13 0.21 0.70 -0.32
CA GLY A 13 0.96 1.28 -1.41
C GLY A 13 1.28 0.26 -2.48
N SER A 14 1.32 0.74 -3.71
CA SER A 14 1.82 0.03 -4.87
C SER A 14 2.75 0.93 -5.66
N VAL A 15 3.77 0.36 -6.27
CA VAL A 15 4.71 1.08 -7.13
C VAL A 15 4.92 0.32 -8.42
N CYS A 16 5.14 1.08 -9.50
CA CYS A 16 5.60 0.57 -10.78
C CYS A 16 7.03 1.09 -11.02
N PRO A 17 8.07 0.35 -10.62
CA PRO A 17 9.46 0.81 -10.72
C PRO A 17 9.86 1.21 -12.15
N ALA A 18 9.35 0.48 -13.15
CA ALA A 18 9.64 0.75 -14.56
C ALA A 18 9.10 2.10 -15.05
N ARG A 19 8.06 2.65 -14.40
CA ARG A 19 7.43 3.93 -14.76
C ARG A 19 7.74 5.04 -13.75
N GLY A 20 8.33 4.73 -12.60
CA GLY A 20 8.58 5.69 -11.53
C GLY A 20 7.30 6.30 -10.95
N ILE A 21 6.20 5.51 -10.90
CA ILE A 21 4.92 5.94 -10.34
C ILE A 21 4.51 5.04 -9.18
N GLY A 22 3.66 5.55 -8.30
CA GLY A 22 3.05 4.78 -7.21
C GLY A 22 1.69 5.33 -6.80
N GLU A 23 0.88 4.47 -6.23
CA GLU A 23 -0.42 4.77 -5.65
C GLU A 23 -0.41 4.38 -4.18
N ALA A 24 -1.05 5.17 -3.32
CA ALA A 24 -1.17 4.85 -1.91
C ALA A 24 -2.48 5.32 -1.29
N MET A 25 -2.88 4.64 -0.22
CA MET A 25 -4.05 4.97 0.59
C MET A 25 -3.72 4.79 2.07
N ILE A 26 -4.06 5.79 2.89
CA ILE A 26 -4.00 5.70 4.35
C ILE A 26 -5.38 5.36 4.88
N VAL A 27 -5.48 4.33 5.71
CA VAL A 27 -6.75 3.80 6.21
C VAL A 27 -6.67 3.45 7.70
N PRO A 28 -7.80 3.40 8.43
CA PRO A 28 -7.77 3.11 9.86
C PRO A 28 -7.79 1.59 10.16
N TRP A 29 -8.10 0.75 9.16
CA TRP A 29 -8.12 -0.71 9.28
C TRP A 29 -7.78 -1.39 7.95
N VAL A 30 -7.41 -2.67 8.00
CA VAL A 30 -7.10 -3.48 6.82
C VAL A 30 -8.14 -4.60 6.66
N ASN A 31 -8.66 -4.74 5.44
CA ASN A 31 -9.52 -5.85 5.06
C ASN A 31 -9.51 -6.03 3.54
N LYS A 32 -10.26 -7.02 3.06
CA LYS A 32 -10.43 -7.30 1.63
C LYS A 32 -11.04 -6.11 0.86
N GLU A 33 -11.98 -5.38 1.46
CA GLU A 33 -12.68 -4.26 0.82
C GLU A 33 -11.72 -3.09 0.54
N ILE A 34 -10.87 -2.75 1.50
CA ILE A 34 -9.83 -1.73 1.32
C ILE A 34 -8.87 -2.13 0.20
N MET A 35 -8.46 -3.39 0.14
CA MET A 35 -7.61 -3.86 -0.96
C MET A 35 -8.31 -3.72 -2.31
N THR A 36 -9.60 -4.03 -2.41
CA THR A 36 -10.40 -3.80 -3.62
C THR A 36 -10.46 -2.32 -4.00
N GLU A 37 -10.62 -1.40 -3.03
CA GLU A 37 -10.60 0.03 -3.31
C GLU A 37 -9.21 0.52 -3.76
N HIS A 38 -8.12 -0.06 -3.21
CA HIS A 38 -6.77 0.22 -3.70
C HIS A 38 -6.58 -0.25 -5.16
N LEU A 39 -7.08 -1.45 -5.51
CA LEU A 39 -7.09 -1.93 -6.90
C LEU A 39 -7.93 -1.05 -7.82
N LYS A 40 -9.03 -0.48 -7.32
CA LYS A 40 -9.85 0.47 -8.08
C LYS A 40 -9.09 1.77 -8.39
N GLN A 41 -8.31 2.29 -7.44
CA GLN A 41 -7.43 3.44 -7.70
C GLN A 41 -6.40 3.13 -8.79
N ILE A 42 -5.71 1.98 -8.67
CA ILE A 42 -4.74 1.55 -9.68
C ILE A 42 -5.41 1.34 -11.05
N SER A 43 -6.58 0.73 -11.07
CA SER A 43 -7.37 0.51 -12.29
C SER A 43 -7.74 1.83 -12.97
N ALA A 44 -8.17 2.84 -12.20
CA ALA A 44 -8.51 4.16 -12.70
C ALA A 44 -7.29 4.94 -13.23
N ASN A 45 -6.13 4.76 -12.60
CA ASN A 45 -4.88 5.44 -13.00
C ASN A 45 -4.05 4.63 -14.02
N THR A 46 -4.51 3.44 -14.39
CA THR A 46 -3.92 2.67 -15.49
C THR A 46 -4.28 3.30 -16.83
N GLU A 47 -3.26 3.62 -17.63
CA GLU A 47 -3.44 4.25 -18.94
C GLU A 47 -4.37 3.43 -19.84
N LYS A 48 -5.22 4.12 -20.61
CA LYS A 48 -6.13 3.49 -21.56
C LYS A 48 -5.36 2.59 -22.53
N GLY A 49 -5.81 1.33 -22.65
CA GLY A 49 -5.18 0.32 -23.49
C GLY A 49 -3.99 -0.40 -22.86
N ARG A 50 -3.70 -0.15 -21.57
CA ARG A 50 -2.73 -0.92 -20.78
C ARG A 50 -3.43 -1.88 -19.83
N HIS A 51 -2.69 -2.91 -19.42
CA HIS A 51 -3.10 -3.89 -18.42
C HIS A 51 -2.15 -3.82 -17.23
N ALA A 52 -2.70 -3.66 -16.03
CA ALA A 52 -1.93 -3.65 -14.79
C ALA A 52 -1.79 -5.08 -14.25
N VAL A 53 -0.56 -5.48 -13.97
CA VAL A 53 -0.27 -6.74 -13.27
C VAL A 53 0.24 -6.40 -11.89
N ILE A 54 -0.52 -6.77 -10.87
CA ILE A 54 -0.24 -6.48 -9.46
C ILE A 54 0.42 -7.69 -8.84
N ILE A 55 1.65 -7.49 -8.36
CA ILE A 55 2.38 -8.49 -7.59
C ILE A 55 2.04 -8.25 -6.12
N MET A 56 1.54 -9.27 -5.43
CA MET A 56 1.20 -9.18 -4.00
C MET A 56 1.62 -10.42 -3.23
N ASP A 57 1.78 -10.28 -1.92
CA ASP A 57 2.11 -11.39 -1.04
C ASP A 57 0.89 -12.28 -0.73
N GLY A 58 1.10 -13.26 0.16
CA GLY A 58 0.08 -14.23 0.57
C GLY A 58 -0.82 -13.82 1.74
N ALA A 59 -0.98 -12.52 2.05
CA ALA A 59 -1.88 -12.10 3.13
C ALA A 59 -3.31 -12.68 2.95
N SER A 60 -3.98 -13.02 4.06
CA SER A 60 -5.27 -13.73 4.03
C SER A 60 -6.38 -12.98 3.27
N TRP A 61 -6.27 -11.65 3.19
CA TRP A 61 -7.18 -10.75 2.49
C TRP A 61 -6.74 -10.41 1.05
N HIS A 62 -5.57 -10.89 0.60
CA HIS A 62 -5.15 -10.91 -0.80
C HIS A 62 -5.74 -12.13 -1.52
N THR A 63 -7.06 -12.22 -1.66
CA THR A 63 -7.70 -13.33 -2.39
C THR A 63 -7.67 -13.08 -3.90
N ASN A 64 -7.76 -14.12 -4.73
CA ASN A 64 -7.63 -13.94 -6.19
C ASN A 64 -8.81 -13.18 -6.81
N ASP A 65 -9.98 -13.22 -6.15
CA ASP A 65 -11.24 -12.67 -6.66
C ASP A 65 -11.35 -11.14 -6.49
N ILE A 66 -10.46 -10.51 -5.71
CA ILE A 66 -10.49 -9.04 -5.52
C ILE A 66 -10.25 -8.25 -6.82
N ALA A 67 -9.63 -8.88 -7.84
CA ALA A 67 -9.40 -8.25 -9.13
C ALA A 67 -10.51 -8.52 -10.16
N GLU A 68 -11.45 -9.45 -9.90
CA GLU A 68 -12.52 -9.81 -10.83
C GLU A 68 -13.34 -8.61 -11.34
N PRO A 69 -13.61 -7.55 -10.54
CA PRO A 69 -14.34 -6.39 -11.02
C PRO A 69 -13.61 -5.53 -12.05
N PHE A 70 -12.31 -5.74 -12.28
CA PHE A 70 -11.46 -4.87 -13.12
C PHE A 70 -10.93 -5.62 -14.35
N SER A 71 -11.46 -5.29 -15.53
CA SER A 71 -11.14 -6.03 -16.77
C SER A 71 -9.69 -5.92 -17.24
N HIS A 72 -8.94 -4.91 -16.77
CA HIS A 72 -7.55 -4.65 -17.16
C HIS A 72 -6.58 -4.69 -15.98
N VAL A 73 -6.96 -5.39 -14.90
CA VAL A 73 -6.09 -5.65 -13.75
C VAL A 73 -6.00 -7.15 -13.52
N SER A 74 -4.80 -7.66 -13.26
CA SER A 74 -4.61 -9.06 -12.86
C SER A 74 -3.62 -9.16 -11.71
N ILE A 75 -3.71 -10.25 -10.96
CA ILE A 75 -2.91 -10.47 -9.76
C ILE A 75 -1.94 -11.63 -9.99
N ILE A 76 -0.70 -11.45 -9.57
CA ILE A 76 0.29 -12.51 -9.41
C ILE A 76 0.67 -12.56 -7.94
N LYS A 77 0.56 -13.75 -7.34
CA LYS A 77 1.00 -13.97 -5.95
C LYS A 77 2.45 -14.37 -5.90
N LEU A 78 3.17 -13.77 -4.95
CA LEU A 78 4.52 -14.20 -4.62
C LEU A 78 4.51 -15.53 -3.86
N PRO A 79 5.59 -16.32 -3.95
CA PRO A 79 5.82 -17.42 -3.03
C PRO A 79 5.80 -16.93 -1.58
N PRO A 80 5.36 -17.77 -0.62
CA PRO A 80 5.40 -17.41 0.79
C PRO A 80 6.80 -17.03 1.25
N TYR A 81 6.89 -16.01 2.11
CA TYR A 81 8.14 -15.55 2.73
C TYR A 81 9.22 -15.04 1.75
N SER A 82 8.81 -14.42 0.63
CA SER A 82 9.73 -13.81 -0.35
C SER A 82 9.60 -12.28 -0.43
N PRO A 83 9.81 -11.52 0.67
CA PRO A 83 9.70 -10.06 0.66
C PRO A 83 10.71 -9.39 -0.28
N GLU A 84 11.86 -10.01 -0.55
CA GLU A 84 12.88 -9.53 -1.48
C GLU A 84 12.39 -9.43 -2.94
N LEU A 85 11.31 -10.14 -3.27
CA LEU A 85 10.68 -10.11 -4.59
C LEU A 85 9.60 -9.02 -4.71
N ASN A 86 9.26 -8.34 -3.61
CA ASN A 86 8.23 -7.29 -3.60
C ASN A 86 8.89 -5.89 -3.57
N PRO A 87 8.89 -5.13 -4.69
CA PRO A 87 9.58 -3.84 -4.75
C PRO A 87 9.10 -2.80 -3.72
N ILE A 88 7.85 -2.89 -3.29
CA ILE A 88 7.29 -1.96 -2.29
C ILE A 88 8.01 -2.07 -0.93
N GLU A 89 8.62 -3.21 -0.60
CA GLU A 89 9.37 -3.37 0.65
C GLU A 89 10.58 -2.44 0.73
N GLN A 90 11.20 -2.13 -0.41
CA GLN A 90 12.29 -1.15 -0.47
C GLN A 90 11.77 0.26 -0.21
N VAL A 91 10.60 0.61 -0.74
CA VAL A 91 9.92 1.88 -0.50
C VAL A 91 9.56 2.02 0.99
N TRP A 92 9.00 0.98 1.59
CA TRP A 92 8.72 0.95 3.02
C TRP A 92 9.97 1.12 3.88
N SER A 93 11.04 0.42 3.53
CA SER A 93 12.32 0.56 4.21
C SER A 93 12.85 1.99 4.13
N TRP A 94 12.79 2.60 2.95
CA TRP A 94 13.24 3.96 2.72
C TRP A 94 12.42 4.99 3.51
N LEU A 95 11.09 4.93 3.43
CA LEU A 95 10.19 5.84 4.17
C LEU A 95 10.43 5.77 5.68
N ARG A 96 10.58 4.55 6.22
CA ARG A 96 10.88 4.36 7.65
C ARG A 96 12.21 4.97 8.04
N GLN A 97 13.25 4.81 7.22
CA GLN A 97 14.60 5.28 7.55
C GLN A 97 14.76 6.79 7.41
N HIS A 98 14.13 7.40 6.40
CA HIS A 98 14.42 8.77 5.99
C HIS A 98 13.34 9.78 6.40
N CYS A 99 12.09 9.35 6.53
CA CYS A 99 10.97 10.26 6.77
C CYS A 99 10.31 10.03 8.13
N LEU A 100 10.11 8.77 8.52
CA LEU A 100 9.25 8.41 9.65
C LEU A 100 10.03 7.97 10.90
N ALA A 101 11.35 7.77 10.81
CA ALA A 101 12.18 7.42 11.96
C ALA A 101 12.19 8.52 13.01
N ASN A 102 12.07 8.13 14.28
CA ASN A 102 12.13 9.02 15.45
C ASN A 102 11.15 10.21 15.41
N GLN A 103 10.07 10.10 14.63
CA GLN A 103 9.00 11.09 14.60
C GLN A 103 8.08 10.91 15.81
N SER A 104 7.69 12.02 16.44
CA SER A 104 6.58 12.07 17.39
C SER A 104 5.30 12.44 16.66
N PHE A 105 4.19 11.82 17.01
CA PHE A 105 2.86 12.12 16.47
C PHE A 105 1.97 12.67 17.57
N THR A 106 1.23 13.73 17.26
CA THR A 106 0.38 14.43 18.23
C THR A 106 -0.99 13.77 18.35
N ASP A 107 -1.56 13.39 17.21
CA ASP A 107 -2.86 12.75 17.04
C ASP A 107 -2.91 12.01 15.69
N TYR A 108 -4.04 11.37 15.40
CA TYR A 108 -4.29 10.63 14.18
C TYR A 108 -4.12 11.47 12.91
N ASP A 109 -4.57 12.73 12.92
CA ASP A 109 -4.46 13.60 11.75
C ASP A 109 -2.99 13.96 11.47
N ASP A 110 -2.17 14.15 12.50
CA ASP A 110 -0.72 14.33 12.37
C ASP A 110 -0.03 13.05 11.84
N ILE A 111 -0.51 11.85 12.19
CA ILE A 111 -0.05 10.59 11.57
C ILE A 111 -0.35 10.61 10.07
N VAL A 112 -1.60 10.88 9.69
CA VAL A 112 -2.03 10.90 8.28
C VAL A 112 -1.24 11.95 7.50
N GLU A 113 -1.11 13.16 8.02
CA GLU A 113 -0.41 14.26 7.35
C GLU A 113 1.07 13.94 7.14
N LYS A 114 1.78 13.45 8.16
CA LYS A 114 3.21 13.10 8.04
C LYS A 114 3.45 11.93 7.10
N VAL A 115 2.59 10.91 7.13
CA VAL A 115 2.69 9.77 6.21
C VAL A 115 2.40 10.20 4.77
N CYS A 116 1.38 11.04 4.54
CA CYS A 116 1.10 11.64 3.23
C CYS A 116 2.30 12.45 2.72
N LYS A 117 2.89 13.32 3.55
CA LYS A 117 4.09 14.08 3.19
C LYS A 117 5.24 13.16 2.83
N ALA A 118 5.48 12.12 3.63
CA ALA A 118 6.54 11.14 3.38
C ALA A 118 6.37 10.42 2.04
N TRP A 119 5.15 9.95 1.74
CA TRP A 119 4.85 9.29 0.46
C TRP A 119 5.05 10.23 -0.74
N ASN A 120 4.62 11.48 -0.63
CA ASN A 120 4.75 12.48 -1.70
C ASN A 120 6.18 12.99 -1.93
N LEU A 121 7.17 12.54 -1.14
CA LEU A 121 8.59 12.80 -1.36
C LEU A 121 9.30 11.71 -2.19
N LEU A 122 8.63 10.58 -2.44
CA LEU A 122 9.13 9.48 -3.29
C LEU A 122 9.19 9.91 -4.76
#